data_AF-J7S2Z5-F1
#
_entry.id   AF-J7S2Z5-F1
#
_cell.length_a   1.000
_cell.length_b   1.000
_cell.length_c   1.000
_cell.angle_alpha   90.00
_cell.angle_beta   90.00
_cell.angle_gamma   90.00
#
_symmetry.space_group_name_H-M   'P 1'
#
loop_
_entity.id
_entity.type
_entity.pdbx_description
1 polymer ?
#
loop_
_entity_poly.entity_id
_entity_poly.type
_entity_poly.pdbx_seq_one_letter_code
_entity_poly.pdbx_strand_id
1 'polypeptide(L)'
;MSVFLNGFNNNSGQEVSREKLSLAEVQFDAMNTTFNNILDTCLQKCISTEGYSEGDLTKGEMCCIDRCVAKMHYANRLIGAYVQTKGWSPATAGLPSSLPTSLADHPSDRR
;
A
#
# COMPACT_ATOMS: atom_id res chain seq x y z
N MET A 1 9.58 1.02 18.95
CA MET A 1 11.04 1.22 19.13
C MET A 1 11.77 0.30 18.18
N SER A 2 12.66 0.87 17.38
CA SER A 2 13.14 0.36 16.10
C SER A 2 14.01 -0.90 16.24
N VAL A 3 13.68 -1.92 15.44
CA VAL A 3 14.43 -3.18 15.28
C VAL A 3 15.80 -2.97 14.60
N PHE A 4 16.03 -1.79 14.02
CA PHE A 4 17.17 -1.51 13.14
C PHE A 4 18.46 -1.02 13.80
N LEU A 5 18.51 -0.77 15.11
CA LEU A 5 19.72 -0.17 15.75
C LEU A 5 20.36 -0.98 16.88
N ASN A 6 19.85 -2.16 17.24
CA ASN A 6 20.35 -2.90 18.40
C ASN A 6 20.74 -4.37 18.12
N GLY A 7 21.11 -4.71 16.88
CA GLY A 7 21.22 -6.10 16.42
C GLY A 7 22.60 -6.64 16.05
N PHE A 8 23.72 -5.98 16.37
CA PHE A 8 25.06 -6.46 15.95
C PHE A 8 25.70 -7.51 16.88
N ASN A 9 25.01 -8.00 17.91
CA ASN A 9 25.61 -8.98 18.82
C ASN A 9 24.58 -9.96 19.38
N ASN A 10 23.97 -10.77 18.51
CA ASN A 10 23.74 -12.18 18.83
C ASN A 10 23.42 -12.97 17.56
N ASN A 11 24.38 -13.82 17.21
CA ASN A 11 24.21 -14.95 16.33
C ASN A 11 23.21 -15.93 16.98
N SER A 12 21.97 -15.88 16.52
CA SER A 12 21.07 -17.03 16.55
C SER A 12 20.26 -16.92 15.28
N GLY A 13 20.49 -17.87 14.36
CA GLY A 13 19.85 -17.91 13.05
C GLY A 13 18.37 -17.55 13.16
N GLN A 14 18.00 -16.43 12.55
CA GLN A 14 16.61 -16.10 12.30
C GLN A 14 16.14 -17.14 11.29
N GLU A 15 15.64 -18.28 11.76
CA GLU A 15 15.04 -19.29 10.90
C GLU A 15 13.89 -18.62 10.15
N VAL A 16 14.14 -18.36 8.87
CA VAL A 16 13.21 -17.86 7.85
C VAL A 16 12.17 -18.95 7.65
N SER A 17 11.19 -19.02 8.57
CA SER A 17 10.09 -19.97 8.45
C SER A 17 9.24 -19.55 7.24
N ARG A 18 9.04 -20.49 6.31
CA ARG A 18 8.29 -20.27 5.06
C ARG A 18 6.92 -19.63 5.30
N GLU A 19 6.25 -19.99 6.39
CA GLU A 19 4.97 -19.41 6.79
C GLU A 19 5.06 -17.90 7.11
N LYS A 20 6.06 -17.48 7.90
CA LYS A 20 6.30 -16.05 8.17
C LYS A 20 6.65 -15.27 6.91
N LEU A 21 7.29 -15.92 5.93
CA LEU A 21 7.57 -15.29 4.63
C LEU A 21 6.29 -15.11 3.82
N SER A 22 5.46 -16.15 3.71
CA SER A 22 4.18 -16.02 3.01
C SER A 22 3.27 -14.97 3.65
N LEU A 23 3.29 -14.83 4.98
CA LEU A 23 2.53 -13.77 5.65
C LEU A 23 3.12 -12.39 5.37
N ALA A 24 4.44 -12.26 5.32
CA ALA A 24 5.12 -11.02 5.00
C ALA A 24 4.87 -10.59 3.54
N GLU A 25 4.84 -11.54 2.61
CA GLU A 25 4.47 -11.31 1.19
C GLU A 25 3.05 -10.73 1.10
N VAL A 26 2.06 -11.35 1.77
CA VAL A 26 0.68 -10.85 1.76
C VAL A 26 0.57 -9.44 2.38
N GLN A 27 1.32 -9.17 3.46
CA GLN A 27 1.35 -7.83 4.05
C GLN A 27 1.96 -6.80 3.10
N PHE A 28 3.02 -7.17 2.40
CA PHE A 28 3.65 -6.32 1.41
C PHE A 28 2.72 -6.02 0.24
N ASP A 29 2.03 -7.03 -0.30
CA ASP A 29 1.09 -6.85 -1.41
C ASP A 29 -0.09 -5.94 -1.04
N ALA A 30 -0.60 -6.07 0.20
CA ALA A 30 -1.63 -5.18 0.72
C ALA A 30 -1.14 -3.72 0.83
N MET A 31 0.11 -3.52 1.29
CA MET A 31 0.72 -2.19 1.36
C MET A 31 0.96 -1.61 -0.03
N ASN A 32 1.47 -2.41 -0.96
CA ASN A 32 1.75 -2.01 -2.34
C ASN A 32 0.46 -1.60 -3.07
N THR A 33 -0.61 -2.38 -2.93
CA THR A 33 -1.92 -2.04 -3.50
C THR A 33 -2.43 -0.69 -2.97
N THR A 34 -2.29 -0.45 -1.66
CA THR A 34 -2.69 0.82 -1.04
C THR A 34 -1.84 1.98 -1.56
N PHE A 35 -0.54 1.78 -1.72
CA PHE A 35 0.38 2.79 -2.23
C PHE A 35 0.05 3.17 -3.68
N ASN A 36 -0.16 2.20 -4.57
CA ASN A 36 -0.54 2.47 -5.96
C ASN A 36 -1.88 3.21 -6.04
N ASN A 37 -2.87 2.84 -5.22
CA ASN A 37 -4.14 3.57 -5.14
C ASN A 37 -3.97 5.03 -4.68
N ILE A 38 -3.06 5.30 -3.73
CA ILE A 38 -2.75 6.67 -3.29
C ILE A 38 -2.10 7.46 -4.43
N LEU A 39 -1.14 6.86 -5.14
CA LEU A 39 -0.48 7.49 -6.28
C LEU A 39 -1.49 7.89 -7.36
N ASP A 40 -2.31 6.95 -7.84
CA ASP A 40 -3.29 7.20 -8.89
C ASP A 40 -4.32 8.25 -8.48
N THR A 41 -4.81 8.17 -7.24
CA THR A 41 -5.81 9.11 -6.73
C THR A 41 -5.24 10.52 -6.60
N CYS A 42 -4.01 10.66 -6.08
CA CYS A 42 -3.41 11.97 -5.91
C CYS A 42 -2.92 12.57 -7.23
N LEU A 43 -2.48 11.73 -8.17
CA LEU A 43 -2.19 12.15 -9.54
C LEU A 43 -3.43 12.79 -10.18
N GLN A 44 -4.57 12.10 -10.15
CA GLN A 44 -5.83 12.59 -10.72
C GLN A 44 -6.40 13.84 -10.02
N LYS A 45 -6.14 14.00 -8.72
CA LYS A 45 -6.68 15.12 -7.93
C LYS A 45 -5.84 16.37 -8.00
N CYS A 46 -4.52 16.21 -8.05
CA CYS A 46 -3.60 17.33 -7.88
C CYS A 46 -2.92 17.76 -9.18
N ILE A 47 -2.85 16.90 -10.19
CA ILE A 47 -2.23 17.23 -11.48
C ILE A 47 -3.33 17.36 -12.53
N SER A 48 -3.45 18.53 -13.13
CA SER A 48 -4.44 18.78 -14.18
C SER A 48 -3.99 18.15 -15.50
N THR A 49 -4.87 17.37 -16.12
CA THR A 49 -4.61 16.77 -17.43
C THR A 49 -4.85 17.72 -18.60
N GLU A 50 -5.43 18.88 -18.34
CA GLU A 50 -5.94 19.80 -19.37
C GLU A 50 -4.89 20.78 -19.89
N GLY A 51 -3.73 20.89 -19.21
CA GLY A 51 -2.65 21.75 -19.65
C GLY A 51 -1.44 21.70 -18.74
N TYR A 52 -0.43 20.92 -19.15
CA TYR A 52 0.90 20.97 -18.55
C TYR A 52 1.62 22.22 -19.06
N SER A 53 1.78 23.23 -18.21
CA SER A 53 2.50 24.46 -18.57
C SER A 53 4.01 24.33 -18.45
N GLU A 54 4.48 23.49 -17.52
CA GLU A 54 5.88 23.27 -17.19
C GLU A 54 6.11 21.81 -16.77
N GLY A 55 7.36 21.34 -16.87
CA GLY A 55 7.72 19.95 -16.52
C GLY A 55 7.92 19.72 -15.03
N ASP A 56 8.09 20.79 -14.25
CA ASP A 56 8.22 20.75 -12.81
C ASP A 56 6.86 20.94 -12.12
N LEU A 57 6.72 20.42 -10.91
CA LEU A 57 5.53 20.63 -10.09
C LEU A 57 5.48 22.07 -9.59
N THR A 58 4.37 22.75 -9.83
CA THR A 58 4.12 24.06 -9.26
C THR A 58 4.00 23.97 -7.72
N LYS A 59 4.22 25.07 -7.00
CA LYS A 59 4.02 25.12 -5.54
C LYS A 59 2.60 24.68 -5.12
N GLY A 60 1.60 24.98 -5.96
CA GLY A 60 0.22 24.58 -5.73
C GLY A 60 0.03 23.06 -5.78
N GLU A 61 0.61 22.41 -6.79
CA GLU A 61 0.56 20.95 -6.97
C GLU A 61 1.33 20.22 -5.87
N MET A 62 2.54 20.69 -5.52
CA MET A 62 3.31 20.13 -4.40
C MET A 62 2.51 20.17 -3.08
N CYS A 63 1.95 21.33 -2.73
CA CYS A 63 1.13 21.48 -1.53
C CYS A 63 -0.18 20.64 -1.59
N CYS A 64 -0.75 20.46 -2.79
CA CYS A 64 -1.92 19.60 -2.98
C CYS A 64 -1.57 18.14 -2.71
N ILE A 65 -0.45 17.64 -3.25
CA ILE A 65 -0.01 16.25 -3.11
C ILE A 65 0.17 15.90 -1.62
N ASP A 66 0.86 16.73 -0.84
CA ASP A 66 1.05 16.50 0.61
C ASP A 66 -0.30 16.37 1.34
N ARG A 67 -1.25 17.27 1.05
CA ARG A 67 -2.60 17.25 1.63
C ARG A 67 -3.40 16.05 1.14
N CYS A 68 -3.23 15.65 -0.12
CA CYS A 68 -3.92 14.52 -0.72
C CYS A 68 -3.50 13.23 -0.03
N VAL A 69 -2.19 12.98 0.09
CA VAL A 69 -1.66 11.77 0.73
C VAL A 69 -2.11 11.69 2.19
N ALA A 70 -2.04 12.81 2.94
CA ALA A 70 -2.51 12.86 4.33
C ALA A 70 -4.00 12.47 4.46
N LYS A 71 -4.86 13.03 3.59
CA LYS A 71 -6.30 12.72 3.58
C LYS A 71 -6.58 11.29 3.14
N MET A 72 -5.92 10.81 2.09
CA MET A 72 -6.12 9.47 1.55
C MET A 72 -5.66 8.40 2.54
N HIS A 73 -4.54 8.61 3.22
CA HIS A 73 -4.07 7.67 4.23
C HIS A 73 -5.01 7.64 5.45
N TYR A 74 -5.50 8.80 5.89
CA TYR A 74 -6.52 8.88 6.93
C TYR A 74 -7.82 8.17 6.53
N ALA A 75 -8.30 8.39 5.30
CA ALA A 75 -9.50 7.73 4.78
C ALA A 75 -9.32 6.21 4.69
N ASN A 76 -8.17 5.73 4.20
CA ASN A 76 -7.86 4.29 4.16
C ASN A 76 -7.94 3.66 5.55
N ARG A 77 -7.37 4.30 6.58
CA ARG A 77 -7.44 3.80 7.96
C ARG A 77 -8.86 3.82 8.52
N LEU A 78 -9.61 4.90 8.28
CA LEU A 78 -10.99 5.04 8.76
C LEU A 78 -11.91 4.01 8.12
N ILE A 79 -11.82 3.82 6.81
CA ILE A 79 -12.59 2.81 6.08
C ILE A 79 -12.19 1.42 6.55
N GLY A 80 -10.89 1.13 6.71
CA GLY A 80 -10.41 -0.15 7.24
C GLY A 80 -11.03 -0.49 8.60
N ALA A 81 -11.05 0.47 9.53
CA ALA A 81 -11.69 0.30 10.84
C ALA A 81 -13.21 0.11 10.70
N TYR A 82 -13.88 0.91 9.86
CA TYR A 82 -15.32 0.81 9.65
C TYR A 82 -15.72 -0.55 9.08
N VAL A 83 -15.04 -1.01 8.05
CA VAL A 83 -15.28 -2.31 7.39
C VAL A 83 -15.13 -3.47 8.38
N GLN A 84 -14.11 -3.42 9.24
CA GLN A 84 -13.93 -4.39 10.34
C GLN A 84 -15.07 -4.34 11.36
N THR A 85 -15.51 -3.13 11.76
CA THR A 85 -16.65 -3.00 12.71
C THR A 85 -17.96 -3.53 12.15
N LYS A 86 -18.13 -3.51 10.83
CA LYS A 86 -19.32 -4.04 10.14
C LYS A 86 -19.24 -5.54 9.87
N GLY A 87 -18.13 -6.20 10.21
CA GLY A 87 -17.92 -7.63 9.99
C GLY A 87 -17.75 -8.00 8.52
N TRP A 88 -17.34 -7.05 7.67
CA TRP A 88 -17.07 -7.34 6.27
C TRP A 88 -15.79 -8.16 6.16
N SER A 89 -15.95 -9.38 5.67
CA SER A 89 -14.91 -10.38 5.40
C SER A 89 -15.14 -10.93 3.99
N PRO A 90 -14.09 -11.41 3.28
CA PRO A 90 -14.25 -12.10 2.00
C PRO A 90 -15.33 -13.19 2.02
N ALA A 91 -15.47 -13.89 3.15
CA ALA A 91 -16.51 -14.89 3.37
C ALA A 91 -17.95 -14.32 3.36
N THR A 92 -18.14 -13.10 3.89
CA THR A 92 -19.44 -12.42 3.92
C THR A 92 -19.78 -11.71 2.61
N ALA A 93 -18.77 -11.37 1.80
CA ALA A 93 -18.94 -10.69 0.53
C ALA A 93 -19.24 -11.64 -0.64
N GLY A 94 -19.26 -12.95 -0.40
CA GLY A 94 -19.44 -13.96 -1.45
C GLY A 94 -18.29 -14.02 -2.44
N LEU A 95 -17.11 -13.49 -2.07
CA LEU A 95 -15.91 -13.57 -2.90
C LEU A 95 -15.26 -14.95 -2.72
N PRO A 96 -14.77 -15.57 -3.82
CA PRO A 96 -14.03 -16.82 -3.72
C PRO A 96 -12.82 -16.64 -2.79
N SER A 97 -12.62 -17.60 -1.89
CA SER A 97 -11.49 -17.64 -0.95
C SER A 97 -10.12 -17.74 -1.65
N SER A 98 -10.12 -18.09 -2.93
CA SER A 98 -9.02 -17.84 -3.85
C SER A 98 -9.23 -16.48 -4.51
N LEU A 99 -8.75 -15.40 -3.89
CA LEU A 99 -8.37 -14.25 -4.69
C LEU A 99 -7.33 -14.77 -5.70
N PRO A 100 -7.46 -14.51 -7.01
CA PRO A 100 -6.45 -14.91 -7.95
C PRO A 100 -5.13 -14.31 -7.47
N THR A 101 -4.15 -15.17 -7.21
CA THR A 101 -2.73 -14.82 -7.21
C THR A 101 -2.27 -14.24 -8.56
N SER A 102 -3.17 -13.89 -9.49
CA SER A 102 -2.83 -13.13 -10.69
C SER A 102 -2.55 -11.65 -10.41
N LEU A 103 -2.60 -11.19 -9.15
CA LEU A 103 -1.91 -9.97 -8.72
C LEU A 103 -0.50 -10.23 -8.16
N ALA A 104 -0.04 -11.49 -8.14
CA ALA A 104 1.39 -11.83 -8.08
C ALA A 104 2.02 -11.84 -9.48
N ASP A 105 1.35 -11.29 -10.48
CA ASP A 105 1.99 -10.85 -11.73
C ASP A 105 2.55 -9.43 -11.47
N HIS A 106 3.51 -9.35 -10.53
CA HIS A 106 4.30 -8.14 -10.36
C HIS A 106 5.04 -7.95 -11.69
N PRO A 107 5.00 -6.78 -12.34
CA PRO A 107 5.76 -6.53 -13.58
C PRO A 107 7.28 -6.70 -13.39
N SER A 108 7.73 -6.86 -12.15
CA SER A 108 9.10 -7.17 -11.72
C SER A 108 9.51 -8.65 -11.89
N ASP A 109 8.57 -9.58 -12.02
CA ASP A 109 8.83 -11.03 -12.19
C ASP A 109 8.92 -11.47 -13.67
N ARG A 110 8.84 -10.51 -14.59
CA ARG A 110 8.88 -10.71 -16.05
C ARG A 110 10.22 -10.28 -16.67
N ARG A 111 11.32 -10.50 -15.96
CA ARG A 111 12.69 -10.32 -16.46
C ARG A 111 13.58 -11.48 -16.05
#